data_AF-A0A1Y2TJ74-F1
#
_entry.id   AF-A0A1Y2TJ74-F1
#
_cell.length_a   1.000
_cell.length_b   1.000
_cell.length_c   1.000
_cell.angle_alpha   90.00
_cell.angle_beta   90.00
_cell.angle_gamma   90.00
#
_symmetry.space_group_name_H-M   'P 1'
#
loop_
_entity.id
_entity.type
_entity.pdbx_description
1 polymer ?
#
loop_
_entity_poly.entity_id
_entity_poly.type
_entity_poly.pdbx_seq_one_letter_code
_entity_poly.pdbx_strand_id
1 'polypeptide(L)'
;MGAKGSPSAGTSEVGEIEDQFQVPRSSFWATFSDHGVEMRGAEPVPVEKRTDTRYVNVFTVFATSMTSLLPIGIGSATTLGFGMSLRDAALMIVFLQFLFGVPAAYIITIAPLTGMRQMIQSRYCFGKYCNVLTSVVVTLTVGGFAVTGSINGAQCLAAVRPGTLPVEAAIAIIMVASLVIGFMGYRVMHFFTRWAWIPTLVAIIILVGAAGDQLWQQTPLPAHTTAQEYMGIVAFAAGNMVTWSNVAGDYACYMPPTAPRLRLALYCLFGIALPFSLLMVFGAAIGGAVFTIPAWTAAYKAGGIGAVIGNILITRLGDFGRFVLVILGLSVLGTCGRDIYSVSFNLTAVAPILRRVPRIVLSVVATAVIIAVAIPASRSFVTSVTAFLSIIGYYAGASVTCFLTEYLWFRKGDPTSLDPKIWNNSRALPTGLSALASVLIAWAFIIPSMRADWYTGPIAEKTGDLGFEFAVVVAFLAYISIRSLEIKIRGRL
;
A
#
# COMPACT_ATOMS: atom_id res chain seq x y z
N MET A 1 65.72 -31.53 -3.67
CA MET A 1 65.41 -30.71 -4.86
C MET A 1 64.00 -31.07 -5.28
N GLY A 2 62.94 -30.37 -4.89
CA GLY A 2 62.56 -28.98 -5.24
C GLY A 2 61.30 -29.09 -6.14
N ALA A 3 60.22 -28.32 -6.04
CA ALA A 3 59.83 -27.23 -5.17
C ALA A 3 58.28 -27.15 -5.18
N LYS A 4 57.74 -26.49 -4.16
CA LYS A 4 56.32 -26.13 -4.00
C LYS A 4 55.81 -25.27 -5.17
N GLY A 5 54.54 -25.45 -5.54
CA GLY A 5 53.81 -24.55 -6.41
C GLY A 5 52.34 -24.45 -6.04
N SER A 6 51.96 -23.35 -5.40
CA SER A 6 50.60 -22.78 -5.38
C SER A 6 50.78 -21.27 -5.19
N PRO A 7 49.81 -20.39 -5.53
CA PRO A 7 48.55 -20.59 -6.27
C PRO A 7 48.34 -19.54 -7.38
N SER A 8 47.48 -19.80 -8.38
CA SER A 8 46.89 -18.71 -9.18
C SER A 8 45.46 -18.48 -8.70
N ALA A 9 45.23 -17.29 -8.16
CA ALA A 9 43.94 -16.78 -7.73
C ALA A 9 42.96 -16.73 -8.91
N GLY A 10 41.97 -17.60 -8.89
CA GLY A 10 40.76 -17.48 -9.70
C GLY A 10 39.87 -16.40 -9.08
N THR A 11 39.58 -15.38 -9.88
CA THR A 11 38.60 -14.32 -9.65
C THR A 11 37.27 -14.88 -9.17
N SER A 12 36.67 -14.24 -8.17
CA SER A 12 35.38 -14.58 -7.56
C SER A 12 34.27 -14.73 -8.60
N GLU A 13 33.85 -15.97 -8.86
CA GLU A 13 32.57 -16.26 -9.50
C GLU A 13 31.46 -15.70 -8.60
N VAL A 14 30.73 -14.70 -9.11
CA VAL A 14 29.45 -14.27 -8.55
C VAL A 14 28.49 -15.44 -8.73
N GLY A 15 28.50 -16.37 -7.76
CA GLY A 15 27.89 -17.67 -7.90
C GLY A 15 26.40 -17.59 -8.20
N GLU A 16 26.00 -18.20 -9.33
CA GLU A 16 24.67 -18.24 -9.90
C GLU A 16 23.56 -18.54 -8.86
N ILE A 17 22.45 -17.83 -8.97
CA ILE A 17 21.22 -18.13 -8.24
C ILE A 17 20.48 -19.19 -9.06
N GLU A 18 20.46 -20.45 -8.60
CA GLU A 18 19.64 -21.48 -9.25
C GLU A 18 18.17 -21.06 -9.27
N ASP A 19 17.57 -21.03 -10.46
CA ASP A 19 16.16 -20.72 -10.62
C ASP A 19 15.30 -21.87 -10.09
N GLN A 20 14.86 -21.75 -8.84
CA GLN A 20 14.01 -22.74 -8.18
C GLN A 20 12.57 -22.75 -8.72
N PHE A 21 12.22 -21.83 -9.63
CA PHE A 21 10.88 -21.77 -10.20
C PHE A 21 10.68 -22.83 -11.30
N GLN A 22 9.70 -23.73 -11.09
CA GLN A 22 9.25 -24.67 -12.11
C GLN A 22 7.79 -24.40 -12.46
N VAL A 23 7.49 -24.31 -13.77
CA VAL A 23 6.11 -24.18 -14.25
C VAL A 23 5.33 -25.45 -13.88
N PRO A 24 4.09 -25.35 -13.33
CA PRO A 24 3.26 -26.51 -13.07
C PRO A 24 3.07 -27.37 -14.33
N ARG A 25 3.42 -28.66 -14.27
CA ARG A 25 3.49 -29.59 -15.42
C ARG A 25 2.16 -29.93 -16.11
N SER A 26 1.02 -29.42 -15.67
CA SER A 26 -0.27 -29.73 -16.33
C SER A 26 -0.42 -28.94 -17.63
N SER A 27 -0.92 -29.59 -18.68
CA SER A 27 -1.16 -28.99 -20.01
C SER A 27 -1.93 -27.67 -19.97
N PHE A 28 -2.93 -27.53 -19.10
CA PHE A 28 -3.73 -26.31 -18.97
C PHE A 28 -2.91 -25.10 -18.49
N TRP A 29 -2.11 -25.24 -17.43
CA TRP A 29 -1.29 -24.14 -16.88
C TRP A 29 -0.08 -23.79 -17.74
N ALA A 30 0.46 -24.77 -18.49
CA ALA A 30 1.52 -24.53 -19.47
C ALA A 30 1.04 -23.57 -20.57
N THR A 31 -0.17 -23.79 -21.10
CA THR A 31 -0.77 -22.88 -22.09
C THR A 31 -0.88 -21.45 -21.59
N PHE A 32 -1.29 -21.21 -20.33
CA PHE A 32 -1.34 -19.84 -19.78
C PHE A 32 0.03 -19.19 -19.61
N SER A 33 1.05 -19.97 -19.21
CA SER A 33 2.44 -19.50 -19.15
C SER A 33 2.93 -19.05 -20.52
N ASP A 34 2.65 -19.82 -21.58
CA ASP A 34 3.03 -19.51 -22.96
C ASP A 34 2.36 -18.23 -23.48
N HIS A 35 1.16 -17.91 -22.98
CA HIS A 35 0.45 -16.66 -23.27
C HIS A 35 0.89 -15.47 -22.38
N GLY A 36 1.95 -15.63 -21.58
CA GLY A 36 2.59 -14.53 -20.85
C GLY A 36 2.04 -14.25 -19.45
N VAL A 37 1.30 -15.19 -18.85
CA VAL A 37 0.86 -15.11 -17.45
C VAL A 37 2.05 -15.31 -16.51
N GLU A 38 2.24 -14.39 -15.56
CA GLU A 38 3.32 -14.53 -14.56
C GLU A 38 2.98 -15.63 -13.55
N MET A 39 3.78 -16.70 -13.61
CA MET A 39 3.66 -17.90 -12.77
C MET A 39 4.68 -17.95 -11.63
N ARG A 40 5.75 -17.12 -11.69
CA ARG A 40 6.80 -17.07 -10.64
C ARG A 40 6.22 -16.54 -9.33
N GLY A 41 6.52 -17.21 -8.23
CA GLY A 41 6.01 -16.87 -6.92
C GLY A 41 6.91 -15.89 -6.17
N ALA A 42 7.36 -16.34 -5.01
CA ALA A 42 8.12 -15.54 -4.06
C ALA A 42 9.64 -15.78 -4.14
N GLU A 43 10.10 -16.59 -5.09
CA GLU A 43 11.52 -16.88 -5.28
C GLU A 43 12.29 -15.61 -5.70
N PRO A 44 13.52 -15.39 -5.18
CA PRO A 44 14.39 -14.31 -5.65
C PRO A 44 14.61 -14.41 -7.16
N VAL A 45 14.59 -13.27 -7.84
CA VAL A 45 14.83 -13.18 -9.29
C VAL A 45 16.34 -13.31 -9.54
N PRO A 46 16.81 -14.31 -10.33
CA PRO A 46 18.21 -14.42 -10.74
C PRO A 46 18.66 -13.18 -11.52
N VAL A 47 19.94 -12.81 -11.41
CA VAL A 47 20.47 -11.56 -11.97
C VAL A 47 20.26 -11.49 -13.49
N GLU A 48 20.36 -12.63 -14.17
CA GLU A 48 20.21 -12.79 -15.62
C GLU A 48 18.79 -12.47 -16.09
N LYS A 49 17.80 -12.60 -15.20
CA LYS A 49 16.39 -12.29 -15.45
C LYS A 49 15.99 -10.88 -15.02
N ARG A 50 16.91 -10.09 -14.46
CA ARG A 50 16.67 -8.70 -14.04
C ARG A 50 16.92 -7.72 -15.17
N THR A 51 16.07 -7.77 -16.19
CA THR A 51 16.28 -7.07 -17.46
C THR A 51 15.52 -5.74 -17.58
N ASP A 52 14.72 -5.32 -16.58
CA ASP A 52 13.97 -4.07 -16.68
C ASP A 52 14.86 -2.85 -16.43
N THR A 53 15.26 -2.20 -17.52
CA THR A 53 16.08 -0.97 -17.53
C THR A 53 15.25 0.30 -17.62
N ARG A 54 13.91 0.19 -17.78
CA ARG A 54 13.01 1.35 -17.89
C ARG A 54 12.60 1.82 -16.50
N TYR A 55 13.55 2.38 -15.75
CA TYR A 55 13.35 2.78 -14.35
C TYR A 55 12.15 3.71 -14.10
N VAL A 56 11.77 4.52 -15.10
CA VAL A 56 10.57 5.38 -15.06
C VAL A 56 9.26 4.59 -14.87
N ASN A 57 9.25 3.29 -15.17
CA ASN A 57 8.13 2.40 -14.91
C ASN A 57 7.74 2.39 -13.42
N VAL A 58 8.68 2.58 -12.50
CA VAL A 58 8.38 2.74 -11.06
C VAL A 58 7.45 3.94 -10.86
N PHE A 59 7.81 5.09 -11.43
CA PHE A 59 7.00 6.30 -11.32
C PHE A 59 5.62 6.10 -11.95
N THR A 60 5.55 5.57 -13.17
CA THR A 60 4.27 5.45 -13.89
C THR A 60 3.33 4.43 -13.26
N VAL A 61 3.83 3.31 -12.72
CA VAL A 61 3.00 2.32 -12.03
C VAL A 61 2.36 2.92 -10.77
N PHE A 62 3.15 3.60 -9.94
CA PHE A 62 2.61 4.26 -8.75
C PHE A 62 1.70 5.43 -9.11
N ALA A 63 2.16 6.34 -9.98
CA ALA A 63 1.43 7.55 -10.33
C ALA A 63 0.08 7.26 -10.96
N THR A 64 0.01 6.27 -11.86
CA THR A 64 -1.25 5.86 -12.48
C THR A 64 -2.24 5.41 -11.43
N SER A 65 -1.79 4.56 -10.52
CA SER A 65 -2.71 3.96 -9.57
C SER A 65 -3.14 4.95 -8.48
N MET A 66 -2.27 5.91 -8.16
CA MET A 66 -2.63 7.03 -7.27
C MET A 66 -3.51 8.06 -7.98
N THR A 67 -3.49 8.15 -9.30
CA THR A 67 -4.42 8.98 -10.07
C THR A 67 -5.75 8.22 -10.24
N SER A 68 -6.52 8.13 -9.16
CA SER A 68 -7.83 7.45 -9.10
C SER A 68 -8.73 8.10 -8.05
N LEU A 69 -9.97 7.61 -7.88
CA LEU A 69 -10.88 8.09 -6.84
C LEU A 69 -10.42 7.76 -5.40
N LEU A 70 -9.52 6.78 -5.22
CA LEU A 70 -9.12 6.32 -3.88
C LEU A 70 -8.57 7.45 -3.01
N PRO A 71 -7.59 8.27 -3.45
CA PRO A 71 -7.11 9.40 -2.67
C PRO A 71 -8.16 10.48 -2.39
N ILE A 72 -9.12 10.71 -3.30
CA ILE A 72 -10.21 11.68 -3.07
C ILE A 72 -11.09 11.20 -1.91
N GLY A 73 -11.46 9.92 -1.91
CA GLY A 73 -12.21 9.32 -0.82
C GLY A 73 -11.47 9.39 0.51
N ILE A 74 -10.20 8.98 0.55
CA ILE A 74 -9.35 9.05 1.75
C ILE A 74 -9.20 10.51 2.23
N GLY A 75 -8.94 11.44 1.31
CA GLY A 75 -8.78 12.86 1.62
C GLY A 75 -10.03 13.48 2.23
N SER A 76 -11.22 13.09 1.78
CA SER A 76 -12.47 13.60 2.36
C SER A 76 -12.61 13.27 3.86
N ALA A 77 -11.99 12.18 4.33
CA ALA A 77 -12.04 11.77 5.73
C ALA A 77 -11.23 12.70 6.64
N THR A 78 -10.28 13.50 6.12
CA THR A 78 -9.54 14.46 6.94
C THR A 78 -10.45 15.58 7.44
N THR A 79 -11.36 16.07 6.61
CA THR A 79 -12.31 17.13 6.96
C THR A 79 -13.62 16.57 7.51
N LEU A 80 -14.17 15.49 6.94
CA LEU A 80 -15.41 14.87 7.42
C LEU A 80 -15.25 14.02 8.68
N GLY A 81 -14.12 13.35 8.84
CA GLY A 81 -13.87 12.45 9.96
C GLY A 81 -13.22 13.17 11.14
N PHE A 82 -12.09 13.84 10.88
CA PHE A 82 -11.35 14.55 11.94
C PHE A 82 -11.79 16.01 12.15
N GLY A 83 -12.71 16.54 11.35
CA GLY A 83 -13.21 17.91 11.53
C GLY A 83 -12.19 19.01 11.21
N MET A 84 -11.12 18.69 10.48
CA MET A 84 -10.06 19.66 10.20
C MET A 84 -10.50 20.81 9.30
N SER A 85 -9.78 21.93 9.43
CA SER A 85 -9.80 22.98 8.41
C SER A 85 -9.22 22.47 7.11
N LEU A 86 -9.73 22.93 5.97
CA LEU A 86 -9.14 22.62 4.67
C LEU A 86 -7.67 23.05 4.60
N ARG A 87 -7.32 24.20 5.21
CA ARG A 87 -5.96 24.71 5.24
C ARG A 87 -5.02 23.74 5.96
N ASP A 88 -5.38 23.33 7.18
CA ASP A 88 -4.54 22.48 8.01
C ASP A 88 -4.47 21.06 7.42
N ALA A 89 -5.61 20.53 6.96
CA ALA A 89 -5.65 19.27 6.23
C ALA A 89 -4.71 19.31 5.02
N ALA A 90 -4.76 20.37 4.21
CA ALA A 90 -3.92 20.47 3.01
C ALA A 90 -2.43 20.51 3.34
N LEU A 91 -2.03 21.33 4.32
CA LEU A 91 -0.64 21.43 4.75
C LEU A 91 -0.13 20.10 5.33
N MET A 92 -0.92 19.46 6.20
CA MET A 92 -0.57 18.18 6.79
C MET A 92 -0.50 17.06 5.77
N ILE A 93 -1.49 16.95 4.87
CA ILE A 93 -1.49 15.95 3.81
C ILE A 93 -0.19 16.07 3.01
N VAL A 94 0.11 17.24 2.45
CA VAL A 94 1.30 17.41 1.60
C VAL A 94 2.56 17.09 2.38
N PHE A 95 2.73 17.63 3.60
CA PHE A 95 3.93 17.40 4.38
C PHE A 95 4.10 15.92 4.78
N LEU A 96 3.08 15.32 5.38
CA LEU A 96 3.13 13.97 5.92
C LEU A 96 3.23 12.92 4.81
N GLN A 97 2.57 13.11 3.66
CA GLN A 97 2.68 12.13 2.58
C GLN A 97 4.09 12.03 2.02
N PHE A 98 4.78 13.17 1.88
CA PHE A 98 6.18 13.15 1.45
C PHE A 98 7.09 12.62 2.56
N LEU A 99 6.90 13.02 3.81
CA LEU A 99 7.70 12.54 4.95
C LEU A 99 7.60 11.02 5.11
N PHE A 100 6.38 10.49 5.14
CA PHE A 100 6.11 9.07 5.35
C PHE A 100 6.30 8.21 4.09
N GLY A 101 6.44 8.83 2.91
CA GLY A 101 6.88 8.15 1.69
C GLY A 101 8.38 7.85 1.65
N VAL A 102 9.22 8.54 2.45
CA VAL A 102 10.68 8.37 2.46
C VAL A 102 11.11 6.93 2.76
N PRO A 103 10.57 6.22 3.77
CA PRO A 103 10.90 4.82 4.02
C PRO A 103 10.71 3.91 2.80
N ALA A 104 9.57 4.02 2.11
CA ALA A 104 9.29 3.24 0.90
C ALA A 104 10.27 3.58 -0.23
N ALA A 105 10.57 4.87 -0.42
CA ALA A 105 11.52 5.36 -1.40
C ALA A 105 12.95 4.88 -1.13
N TYR A 106 13.34 4.66 0.12
CA TYR A 106 14.62 4.06 0.46
C TYR A 106 14.62 2.54 0.20
N ILE A 107 13.59 1.84 0.68
CA ILE A 107 13.47 0.38 0.64
C ILE A 107 13.43 -0.14 -0.80
N ILE A 108 12.73 0.55 -1.71
CA ILE A 108 12.67 0.13 -3.12
C ILE A 108 14.06 0.03 -3.77
N THR A 109 15.05 0.80 -3.28
CA THR A 109 16.42 0.77 -3.82
C THR A 109 17.17 -0.51 -3.50
N ILE A 110 16.69 -1.32 -2.55
CA ILE A 110 17.30 -2.59 -2.12
C ILE A 110 16.86 -3.74 -3.04
N ALA A 111 15.67 -3.65 -3.63
CA ALA A 111 15.09 -4.72 -4.45
C ALA A 111 15.91 -5.07 -5.72
N PRO A 112 16.46 -4.12 -6.50
CA PRO A 112 17.30 -4.46 -7.66
C PRO A 112 18.58 -5.22 -7.29
N LEU A 113 19.12 -4.95 -6.10
CA LEU A 113 20.37 -5.54 -5.60
C LEU A 113 20.15 -6.99 -5.19
N THR A 114 19.04 -7.27 -4.52
CA THR A 114 18.72 -8.59 -3.98
C THR A 114 17.89 -9.46 -4.92
N GLY A 115 17.11 -8.85 -5.82
CA GLY A 115 16.09 -9.54 -6.63
C GLY A 115 14.94 -10.10 -5.79
N MET A 116 14.84 -9.70 -4.52
CA MET A 116 13.84 -10.22 -3.59
C MET A 116 12.64 -9.29 -3.50
N ARG A 117 11.44 -9.88 -3.48
CA ARG A 117 10.18 -9.20 -3.11
C ARG A 117 10.21 -8.73 -1.66
N GLN A 118 9.37 -7.76 -1.31
CA GLN A 118 9.48 -7.07 -0.02
C GLN A 118 9.24 -8.01 1.18
N MET A 119 8.24 -8.88 1.10
CA MET A 119 7.95 -9.88 2.15
C MET A 119 9.02 -10.98 2.28
N ILE A 120 9.95 -11.05 1.33
CA ILE A 120 11.10 -11.96 1.38
C ILE A 120 12.31 -11.25 1.97
N GLN A 121 12.51 -9.98 1.64
CA GLN A 121 13.48 -9.12 2.32
C GLN A 121 13.17 -9.02 3.82
N SER A 122 11.90 -8.92 4.22
CA SER A 122 11.51 -8.84 5.63
C SER A 122 11.90 -10.07 6.45
N ARG A 123 12.16 -11.24 5.84
CA ARG A 123 12.65 -12.45 6.55
C ARG A 123 14.02 -12.25 7.19
N TYR A 124 14.81 -11.30 6.71
CA TYR A 124 16.12 -10.97 7.31
C TYR A 124 16.00 -10.13 8.58
N CYS A 125 14.78 -9.73 8.95
CA CYS A 125 14.43 -9.11 10.22
C CYS A 125 13.50 -10.01 11.04
N PHE A 126 12.40 -10.47 10.44
CA PHE A 126 11.35 -11.27 11.08
C PHE A 126 11.56 -12.80 11.00
N GLY A 127 12.71 -13.25 10.51
CA GLY A 127 12.97 -14.68 10.32
C GLY A 127 12.03 -15.35 9.33
N LYS A 128 12.11 -16.68 9.19
CA LYS A 128 11.24 -17.42 8.27
C LYS A 128 9.80 -17.52 8.79
N TYR A 129 9.64 -17.84 10.07
CA TYR A 129 8.34 -18.19 10.65
C TYR A 129 7.59 -16.98 11.20
N CYS A 130 8.24 -16.08 11.95
CA CYS A 130 7.55 -14.89 12.47
C CYS A 130 7.11 -13.95 11.34
N ASN A 131 7.83 -13.95 10.21
CA ASN A 131 7.43 -13.23 9.00
C ASN A 131 6.10 -13.68 8.40
N VAL A 132 5.59 -14.87 8.73
CA VAL A 132 4.23 -15.29 8.31
C VAL A 132 3.19 -14.33 8.87
N LEU A 133 3.29 -13.96 10.16
CA LEU A 133 2.38 -13.00 10.77
C LEU A 133 2.46 -11.64 10.07
N THR A 134 3.67 -11.16 9.79
CA THR A 134 3.88 -9.92 9.03
C THR A 134 3.26 -10.02 7.65
N SER A 135 3.41 -11.15 6.96
CA SER A 135 2.83 -11.38 5.64
C SER A 135 1.30 -11.36 5.69
N VAL A 136 0.69 -11.91 6.75
CA VAL A 136 -0.77 -11.85 6.95
C VAL A 136 -1.22 -10.41 7.09
N VAL A 137 -0.60 -9.63 7.99
CA VAL A 137 -0.99 -8.24 8.22
C VAL A 137 -0.83 -7.41 6.95
N VAL A 138 0.29 -7.54 6.23
CA VAL A 138 0.52 -6.81 4.97
C VAL A 138 -0.48 -7.25 3.88
N THR A 139 -0.86 -8.53 3.83
CA THR A 139 -1.92 -9.00 2.92
C THR A 139 -3.26 -8.34 3.23
N LEU A 140 -3.63 -8.27 4.51
CA LEU A 140 -4.84 -7.59 4.96
C LEU A 140 -4.79 -6.09 4.68
N THR A 141 -3.63 -5.44 4.84
CA THR A 141 -3.41 -4.04 4.49
C THR A 141 -3.69 -3.79 3.00
N VAL A 142 -3.07 -4.56 2.11
CA VAL A 142 -3.31 -4.42 0.67
C VAL A 142 -4.77 -4.71 0.31
N GLY A 143 -5.37 -5.75 0.91
CA GLY A 143 -6.80 -6.04 0.75
C GLY A 143 -7.70 -4.90 1.24
N GLY A 144 -7.35 -4.21 2.32
CA GLY A 144 -8.08 -3.07 2.84
C GLY A 144 -8.02 -1.83 1.92
N PHE A 145 -6.91 -1.61 1.22
CA PHE A 145 -6.86 -0.60 0.15
C PHE A 145 -7.76 -0.98 -1.03
N ALA A 146 -7.83 -2.27 -1.40
CA ALA A 146 -8.77 -2.75 -2.42
C ALA A 146 -10.23 -2.54 -1.99
N VAL A 147 -10.56 -2.82 -0.72
CA VAL A 147 -11.87 -2.52 -0.12
C VAL A 147 -12.18 -1.03 -0.27
N THR A 148 -11.28 -0.16 0.20
CA THR A 148 -11.45 1.30 0.18
C THR A 148 -11.63 1.82 -1.25
N GLY A 149 -10.80 1.35 -2.19
CA GLY A 149 -10.88 1.70 -3.60
C GLY A 149 -12.19 1.28 -4.23
N SER A 150 -12.63 0.04 -3.99
CA SER A 150 -13.87 -0.50 -4.54
C SER A 150 -15.10 0.29 -4.07
N ILE A 151 -15.14 0.71 -2.80
CA ILE A 151 -16.23 1.53 -2.25
C ILE A 151 -16.28 2.90 -2.95
N ASN A 152 -15.14 3.58 -3.07
CA ASN A 152 -15.07 4.90 -3.73
C ASN A 152 -15.57 4.86 -5.18
N GLY A 153 -15.12 3.85 -5.94
CA GLY A 153 -15.57 3.64 -7.31
C GLY A 153 -17.06 3.29 -7.38
N ALA A 154 -17.52 2.39 -6.50
CA ALA A 154 -18.89 1.92 -6.45
C ALA A 154 -19.90 3.02 -6.09
N GLN A 155 -19.57 3.89 -5.12
CA GLN A 155 -20.43 5.02 -4.76
C GLN A 155 -20.62 5.98 -5.94
N CYS A 156 -19.58 6.22 -6.75
CA CYS A 156 -19.71 7.01 -7.97
C CYS A 156 -20.56 6.29 -9.02
N LEU A 157 -20.34 5.00 -9.23
CA LEU A 157 -21.09 4.23 -10.23
C LEU A 157 -22.59 4.13 -9.87
N ALA A 158 -22.93 3.94 -8.60
CA ALA A 158 -24.30 3.96 -8.10
C ALA A 158 -24.98 5.34 -8.27
N ALA A 159 -24.20 6.42 -8.22
CA ALA A 159 -24.69 7.79 -8.37
C ALA A 159 -24.95 8.20 -9.83
N VAL A 160 -24.54 7.41 -10.83
CA VAL A 160 -24.80 7.68 -12.26
C VAL A 160 -26.30 7.78 -12.55
N ARG A 161 -27.07 6.84 -11.99
CA ARG A 161 -28.54 6.82 -12.01
C ARG A 161 -29.06 6.32 -10.66
N PRO A 162 -29.32 7.23 -9.70
CA PRO A 162 -29.79 6.87 -8.37
C PRO A 162 -31.02 5.96 -8.43
N GLY A 163 -31.05 4.90 -7.61
CA GLY A 163 -32.14 3.93 -7.53
C GLY A 163 -32.07 2.77 -8.54
N THR A 164 -31.12 2.76 -9.48
CA THR A 164 -30.98 1.66 -10.47
C THR A 164 -29.91 0.64 -10.13
N LEU A 165 -28.83 1.07 -9.48
CA LEU A 165 -27.70 0.22 -9.09
C LEU A 165 -27.35 0.48 -7.62
N PRO A 166 -27.57 -0.47 -6.70
CA PRO A 166 -27.14 -0.31 -5.32
C PRO A 166 -25.60 -0.35 -5.22
N VAL A 167 -25.05 0.32 -4.20
CA VAL A 167 -23.59 0.41 -3.98
C VAL A 167 -22.99 -0.99 -3.83
N GLU A 168 -23.69 -1.92 -3.19
CA GLU A 168 -23.25 -3.30 -3.00
C GLU A 168 -23.04 -4.04 -4.34
N ALA A 169 -23.95 -3.85 -5.30
CA ALA A 169 -23.82 -4.42 -6.63
C ALA A 169 -22.69 -3.74 -7.42
N ALA A 170 -22.54 -2.42 -7.27
CA ALA A 170 -21.45 -1.68 -7.89
C ALA A 170 -20.06 -2.12 -7.36
N ILE A 171 -19.93 -2.44 -6.07
CA ILE A 171 -18.71 -3.02 -5.48
C ILE A 171 -18.37 -4.34 -6.18
N ALA A 172 -19.36 -5.23 -6.34
CA ALA A 172 -19.16 -6.50 -7.02
C ALA A 172 -18.70 -6.31 -8.48
N ILE A 173 -19.30 -5.37 -9.22
CA ILE A 173 -18.90 -5.04 -10.60
C ILE A 173 -17.44 -4.58 -10.65
N ILE A 174 -17.05 -3.64 -9.79
CA ILE A 174 -15.66 -3.14 -9.73
C ILE A 174 -14.69 -4.27 -9.41
N MET A 175 -14.98 -5.08 -8.40
CA MET A 175 -14.10 -6.14 -7.95
C MET A 175 -13.96 -7.27 -8.97
N VAL A 176 -15.03 -7.66 -9.66
CA VAL A 176 -14.99 -8.67 -10.73
C VAL A 176 -14.20 -8.14 -11.94
N ALA A 177 -14.40 -6.88 -12.33
CA ALA A 177 -13.62 -6.28 -13.41
C ALA A 177 -12.12 -6.16 -13.04
N SER A 178 -11.82 -5.77 -11.80
CA SER A 178 -10.44 -5.72 -11.29
C SER A 178 -9.79 -7.10 -11.18
N LEU A 179 -10.55 -8.15 -10.87
CA LEU A 179 -10.06 -9.53 -10.86
C LEU A 179 -9.57 -9.94 -12.25
N VAL A 180 -10.28 -9.57 -13.33
CA VAL A 180 -9.83 -9.85 -14.71
C VAL A 180 -8.48 -9.20 -14.98
N ILE A 181 -8.31 -7.92 -14.61
CA ILE A 181 -7.04 -7.19 -14.80
C ILE A 181 -5.93 -7.81 -13.93
N GLY A 182 -6.21 -8.10 -12.65
CA GLY A 182 -5.26 -8.67 -11.71
C GLY A 182 -4.82 -10.09 -12.07
N PHE A 183 -5.72 -10.87 -12.69
CA PHE A 183 -5.45 -12.23 -13.15
C PHE A 183 -4.55 -12.27 -14.40
N MET A 184 -4.75 -11.37 -15.36
CA MET A 184 -4.01 -11.37 -16.63
C MET A 184 -2.50 -11.02 -16.49
N GLY A 185 -2.03 -10.76 -15.27
CA GLY A 185 -0.61 -10.74 -14.91
C GLY A 185 0.11 -9.41 -15.23
N TYR A 186 1.43 -9.40 -15.02
CA TYR A 186 2.27 -8.21 -15.11
C TYR A 186 2.16 -7.47 -16.44
N ARG A 187 2.12 -8.18 -17.57
CA ARG A 187 2.05 -7.54 -18.90
C ARG A 187 0.77 -6.75 -19.12
N VAL A 188 -0.38 -7.34 -18.81
CA VAL A 188 -1.68 -6.67 -18.98
C VAL A 188 -1.86 -5.56 -17.95
N MET A 189 -1.41 -5.80 -16.70
CA MET A 189 -1.38 -4.77 -15.68
C MET A 189 -0.56 -3.55 -16.13
N HIS A 190 0.68 -3.75 -16.60
CA HIS A 190 1.54 -2.66 -17.08
C HIS A 190 1.02 -1.98 -18.35
N PHE A 191 0.33 -2.70 -19.23
CA PHE A 191 -0.30 -2.10 -20.41
C PHE A 191 -1.51 -1.24 -20.00
N PHE A 192 -2.39 -1.78 -19.15
CA PHE A 192 -3.54 -1.05 -18.64
C PHE A 192 -3.10 0.19 -17.86
N THR A 193 -2.17 0.05 -16.92
CA THR A 193 -1.68 1.17 -16.11
C THR A 193 -0.93 2.21 -16.94
N ARG A 194 -0.35 1.85 -18.10
CA ARG A 194 0.27 2.84 -18.97
C ARG A 194 -0.71 3.91 -19.47
N TRP A 195 -1.98 3.56 -19.66
CA TRP A 195 -2.97 4.43 -20.33
C TRP A 195 -4.15 4.81 -19.43
N ALA A 196 -4.51 3.99 -18.44
CA ALA A 196 -5.71 4.18 -17.62
C ALA A 196 -5.74 5.49 -16.81
N TRP A 197 -4.58 6.07 -16.53
CA TRP A 197 -4.50 7.36 -15.81
C TRP A 197 -4.95 8.54 -16.66
N ILE A 198 -4.87 8.48 -17.99
CA ILE A 198 -5.23 9.62 -18.87
C ILE A 198 -6.72 9.96 -18.79
N PRO A 199 -7.66 9.03 -19.08
CA PRO A 199 -9.09 9.35 -18.98
C PRO A 199 -9.48 9.71 -17.54
N THR A 200 -8.84 9.08 -16.55
CA THR A 200 -9.06 9.39 -15.14
C THR A 200 -8.63 10.81 -14.80
N LEU A 201 -7.43 11.23 -15.22
CA LEU A 201 -6.92 12.57 -14.97
C LEU A 201 -7.82 13.63 -15.61
N VAL A 202 -8.25 13.40 -16.86
CA VAL A 202 -9.19 14.29 -17.55
C VAL A 202 -10.51 14.38 -16.76
N ALA A 203 -11.06 13.26 -16.32
CA ALA A 203 -12.29 13.24 -15.52
C ALA A 203 -12.13 13.97 -14.17
N ILE A 204 -10.98 13.84 -13.51
CA ILE A 204 -10.65 14.56 -12.28
C ILE A 204 -10.54 16.07 -12.55
N ILE A 205 -9.89 16.50 -13.63
CA ILE A 205 -9.78 17.92 -13.99
C ILE A 205 -11.18 18.52 -14.24
N ILE A 206 -12.05 17.77 -14.93
CA ILE A 206 -13.45 18.19 -15.14
C ILE A 206 -14.18 18.31 -13.79
N LEU A 207 -13.99 17.34 -12.88
CA LEU A 207 -14.58 17.40 -11.54
C LEU A 207 -14.07 18.60 -10.73
N VAL A 208 -12.77 18.91 -10.79
CA VAL A 208 -12.20 20.12 -10.18
C VAL A 208 -12.86 21.38 -10.73
N GLY A 209 -13.00 21.48 -12.05
CA GLY A 209 -13.68 22.61 -12.71
C GLY A 209 -15.15 22.73 -12.32
N ALA A 210 -15.87 21.61 -12.21
CA ALA A 210 -17.29 21.58 -11.86
C ALA A 210 -17.56 21.89 -10.37
N ALA A 211 -16.62 21.57 -9.48
CA ALA A 211 -16.75 21.83 -8.04
C ALA A 211 -16.21 23.22 -7.63
N GLY A 212 -15.30 23.81 -8.42
CA GLY A 212 -14.39 24.88 -7.98
C GLY A 212 -15.06 26.13 -7.43
N ASP A 213 -16.23 26.52 -7.93
CA ASP A 213 -16.98 27.72 -7.47
C ASP A 213 -17.65 27.52 -6.10
N GLN A 214 -17.69 26.29 -5.59
CA GLN A 214 -18.33 25.92 -4.32
C GLN A 214 -17.35 25.45 -3.25
N LEU A 215 -16.11 25.10 -3.61
CA LEU A 215 -15.12 24.58 -2.65
C LEU A 215 -14.70 25.58 -1.57
N TRP A 216 -14.95 26.88 -1.73
CA TRP A 216 -14.67 27.86 -0.68
C TRP A 216 -15.69 27.81 0.48
N GLN A 217 -16.84 27.15 0.29
CA GLN A 217 -17.93 27.07 1.27
C GLN A 217 -17.64 26.03 2.37
N GLN A 218 -16.49 26.17 3.02
CA GLN A 218 -16.03 25.26 4.06
C GLN A 218 -16.89 25.38 5.32
N THR A 219 -17.15 24.25 5.97
CA THR A 219 -17.88 24.19 7.23
C THR A 219 -17.13 25.01 8.27
N PRO A 220 -17.80 25.94 8.98
CA PRO A 220 -17.16 26.72 10.04
C PRO A 220 -16.55 25.81 11.10
N LEU A 221 -15.30 26.09 11.47
CA LEU A 221 -14.57 25.30 12.45
C LEU A 221 -14.97 25.71 13.88
N PRO A 222 -14.83 24.82 14.86
CA PRO A 222 -14.74 25.22 16.25
C PRO A 222 -13.60 26.24 16.44
N ALA A 223 -13.73 27.14 17.42
CA ALA A 223 -12.78 28.24 17.64
C ALA A 223 -11.31 27.79 17.86
N HIS A 224 -11.09 26.52 18.23
CA HIS A 224 -9.76 25.94 18.45
C HIS A 224 -9.71 24.51 17.91
N THR A 225 -8.87 24.27 16.90
CA THR A 225 -8.41 22.92 16.53
C THR A 225 -7.50 22.41 17.65
N THR A 226 -7.83 21.28 18.26
CA THR A 226 -7.06 20.74 19.39
C THR A 226 -5.84 19.97 18.88
N ALA A 227 -4.76 19.91 19.67
CA ALA A 227 -3.59 19.08 19.36
C ALA A 227 -3.98 17.61 19.06
N GLN A 228 -5.10 17.15 19.63
CA GLN A 228 -5.58 15.78 19.46
C GLN A 228 -6.00 15.45 18.02
N GLU A 229 -6.58 16.41 17.29
CA GLU A 229 -7.01 16.23 15.90
C GLU A 229 -5.81 16.16 14.95
N TYR A 230 -4.78 16.97 15.21
CA TYR A 230 -3.51 16.91 14.47
C TYR A 230 -2.84 15.54 14.62
N MET A 231 -2.77 15.01 15.84
CA MET A 231 -2.15 13.71 16.10
C MET A 231 -2.85 12.55 15.37
N GLY A 232 -4.19 12.56 15.31
CA GLY A 232 -4.96 11.56 14.55
C GLY A 232 -4.60 11.52 13.06
N ILE A 233 -4.31 12.68 12.45
CA ILE A 233 -3.92 12.75 11.04
C ILE A 233 -2.49 12.26 10.81
N VAL A 234 -1.61 12.36 11.81
CA VAL A 234 -0.27 11.77 11.71
C VAL A 234 -0.38 10.25 11.57
N ALA A 235 -1.15 9.59 12.44
CA ALA A 235 -1.40 8.15 12.36
C ALA A 235 -2.09 7.75 11.04
N PHE A 236 -3.10 8.52 10.63
CA PHE A 236 -3.83 8.30 9.37
C PHE A 236 -2.92 8.40 8.13
N ALA A 237 -2.10 9.45 8.04
CA ALA A 237 -1.15 9.64 6.95
C ALA A 237 -0.06 8.57 6.96
N ALA A 238 0.41 8.17 8.16
CA ALA A 238 1.36 7.08 8.30
C ALA A 238 0.79 5.75 7.78
N GLY A 239 -0.46 5.45 8.12
CA GLY A 239 -1.20 4.31 7.57
C GLY A 239 -1.26 4.29 6.06
N ASN A 240 -1.41 5.46 5.45
CA ASN A 240 -1.44 5.57 4.01
C ASN A 240 -0.06 5.41 3.36
N MET A 241 0.99 6.01 3.93
CA MET A 241 2.30 6.12 3.26
C MET A 241 3.38 5.18 3.76
N VAL A 242 3.50 4.97 5.08
CA VAL A 242 4.52 4.06 5.63
C VAL A 242 4.27 2.63 5.18
N THR A 243 3.00 2.23 5.00
CA THR A 243 2.61 0.89 4.54
C THR A 243 3.17 0.51 3.17
N TRP A 244 3.47 1.47 2.28
CA TRP A 244 4.13 1.19 1.00
C TRP A 244 5.50 0.55 1.16
N SER A 245 6.17 0.81 2.28
CA SER A 245 7.45 0.17 2.65
C SER A 245 7.35 -1.35 2.72
N ASN A 246 6.16 -1.90 2.95
CA ASN A 246 5.92 -3.33 3.04
C ASN A 246 5.68 -4.01 1.69
N VAL A 247 5.55 -3.25 0.60
CA VAL A 247 5.34 -3.77 -0.77
C VAL A 247 6.25 -3.15 -1.83
N ALA A 248 6.99 -2.09 -1.50
CA ALA A 248 7.78 -1.30 -2.46
C ALA A 248 8.75 -2.16 -3.28
N GLY A 249 9.40 -3.14 -2.65
CA GLY A 249 10.35 -4.03 -3.31
C GLY A 249 9.75 -4.91 -4.42
N ASP A 250 8.42 -5.09 -4.45
CA ASP A 250 7.75 -5.94 -5.44
C ASP A 250 7.78 -5.35 -6.85
N TYR A 251 7.96 -4.03 -6.96
CA TYR A 251 7.89 -3.28 -8.22
C TYR A 251 9.27 -3.02 -8.85
N ALA A 252 10.36 -3.42 -8.18
CA ALA A 252 11.73 -3.17 -8.64
C ALA A 252 12.62 -4.44 -8.63
N CYS A 253 12.08 -5.61 -8.29
CA CYS A 253 12.86 -6.87 -8.20
C CYS A 253 13.38 -7.39 -9.55
N TYR A 254 12.77 -6.96 -10.67
CA TYR A 254 13.20 -7.28 -12.04
C TYR A 254 14.20 -6.27 -12.63
N MET A 255 14.60 -5.26 -11.85
CA MET A 255 15.58 -4.27 -12.30
C MET A 255 17.01 -4.75 -12.01
N PRO A 256 17.98 -4.44 -12.88
CA PRO A 256 19.36 -4.89 -12.69
C PRO A 256 20.02 -4.23 -11.47
N PRO A 257 21.05 -4.85 -10.87
CA PRO A 257 21.80 -4.27 -9.75
C PRO A 257 22.46 -2.91 -10.07
N THR A 258 22.65 -2.59 -11.35
CA THR A 258 23.19 -1.31 -11.85
C THR A 258 22.17 -0.18 -11.85
N ALA A 259 20.93 -0.42 -11.42
CA ALA A 259 19.88 0.59 -11.42
C ALA A 259 20.23 1.80 -10.53
N PRO A 260 20.01 3.04 -11.01
CA PRO A 260 20.37 4.26 -10.29
C PRO A 260 19.47 4.46 -9.06
N ARG A 261 20.03 4.22 -7.87
CA ARG A 261 19.29 4.22 -6.58
C ARG A 261 18.53 5.51 -6.30
N LEU A 262 19.17 6.68 -6.46
CA LEU A 262 18.51 7.97 -6.22
C LEU A 262 17.33 8.20 -7.18
N ARG A 263 17.48 7.82 -8.44
CA ARG A 263 16.43 7.94 -9.44
C ARG A 263 15.24 7.03 -9.10
N LEU A 264 15.49 5.79 -8.68
CA LEU A 264 14.44 4.89 -8.22
C LEU A 264 13.72 5.42 -6.97
N ALA A 265 14.46 5.95 -6.00
CA ALA A 265 13.89 6.54 -4.79
C ALA A 265 12.98 7.73 -5.14
N LEU A 266 13.43 8.65 -6.00
CA LEU A 266 12.63 9.79 -6.43
C LEU A 266 11.40 9.35 -7.24
N TYR A 267 11.54 8.39 -8.15
CA TYR A 267 10.41 7.84 -8.90
C TYR A 267 9.37 7.18 -8.01
N CYS A 268 9.80 6.47 -6.96
CA CYS A 268 8.89 5.90 -5.97
C CYS A 268 8.20 7.00 -5.16
N LEU A 269 8.98 7.93 -4.59
CA LEU A 269 8.47 9.00 -3.73
C LEU A 269 7.46 9.88 -4.48
N PHE A 270 7.85 10.43 -5.63
CA PHE A 270 6.98 11.31 -6.41
C PHE A 270 5.87 10.55 -7.13
N GLY A 271 6.10 9.29 -7.50
CA GLY A 271 5.05 8.46 -8.11
C GLY A 271 3.92 8.16 -7.13
N ILE A 272 4.22 8.00 -5.84
CA ILE A 272 3.21 7.77 -4.80
C ILE A 272 2.71 9.10 -4.24
N ALA A 273 3.59 9.89 -3.61
CA ALA A 273 3.19 11.01 -2.76
C ALA A 273 2.56 12.18 -3.53
N LEU A 274 3.05 12.53 -4.73
CA LEU A 274 2.58 13.71 -5.46
C LEU A 274 1.10 13.59 -5.90
N PRO A 275 0.71 12.61 -6.74
CA PRO A 275 -0.69 12.46 -7.15
C PRO A 275 -1.61 12.21 -5.95
N PHE A 276 -1.17 11.41 -4.98
CA PHE A 276 -1.97 11.11 -3.80
C PHE A 276 -2.25 12.37 -2.98
N SER A 277 -1.24 13.21 -2.74
CA SER A 277 -1.40 14.45 -1.98
C SER A 277 -2.38 15.40 -2.67
N LEU A 278 -2.20 15.66 -3.97
CA LEU A 278 -3.07 16.58 -4.71
C LEU A 278 -4.53 16.13 -4.66
N LEU A 279 -4.78 14.84 -4.85
CA LEU A 279 -6.14 14.29 -4.86
C LEU A 279 -6.73 14.16 -3.45
N MET A 280 -5.91 13.92 -2.42
CA MET A 280 -6.37 13.99 -1.03
C MET A 280 -6.75 15.41 -0.62
N VAL A 281 -5.97 16.42 -1.01
CA VAL A 281 -6.33 17.83 -0.77
C VAL A 281 -7.66 18.15 -1.46
N PHE A 282 -7.85 17.67 -2.70
CA PHE A 282 -9.11 17.84 -3.40
C PHE A 282 -10.28 17.14 -2.69
N GLY A 283 -10.07 15.91 -2.21
CA GLY A 283 -11.01 15.18 -1.38
C GLY A 283 -11.36 15.93 -0.09
N ALA A 284 -10.36 16.48 0.60
CA ALA A 284 -10.54 17.29 1.80
C ALA A 284 -11.39 18.54 1.50
N ALA A 285 -11.15 19.21 0.36
CA ALA A 285 -11.91 20.39 -0.06
C ALA A 285 -13.39 20.06 -0.30
N ILE A 286 -13.68 18.95 -0.98
CA ILE A 286 -15.05 18.46 -1.16
C ILE A 286 -15.66 18.13 0.20
N GLY A 287 -14.97 17.33 1.02
CA GLY A 287 -15.43 16.89 2.33
C GLY A 287 -15.78 18.05 3.26
N GLY A 288 -14.94 19.08 3.32
CA GLY A 288 -15.15 20.22 4.21
C GLY A 288 -16.32 21.13 3.79
N ALA A 289 -16.77 21.07 2.54
CA ALA A 289 -17.92 21.84 2.05
C ALA A 289 -19.25 21.06 2.06
N VAL A 290 -19.24 19.75 2.36
CA VAL A 290 -20.44 18.88 2.32
C VAL A 290 -21.59 19.42 3.17
N PHE A 291 -21.32 19.83 4.41
CA PHE A 291 -22.35 20.21 5.37
C PHE A 291 -22.82 21.67 5.24
N THR A 292 -22.12 22.49 4.47
CA THR A 292 -22.52 23.86 4.16
C THR A 292 -23.49 23.92 2.97
N ILE A 293 -23.35 22.99 2.01
CA ILE A 293 -24.15 22.97 0.78
C ILE A 293 -25.29 21.94 0.94
N PRO A 294 -26.57 22.37 1.03
CA PRO A 294 -27.68 21.45 1.31
C PRO A 294 -27.81 20.29 0.31
N ALA A 295 -27.55 20.55 -0.97
CA ALA A 295 -27.56 19.51 -2.00
C ALA A 295 -26.47 18.45 -1.79
N TRP A 296 -25.28 18.85 -1.34
CA TRP A 296 -24.18 17.93 -1.05
C TRP A 296 -24.44 17.16 0.25
N THR A 297 -25.03 17.80 1.25
CA THR A 297 -25.48 17.11 2.48
C THR A 297 -26.49 16.01 2.16
N ALA A 298 -27.50 16.31 1.32
CA ALA A 298 -28.50 15.33 0.91
C ALA A 298 -27.86 14.16 0.13
N ALA A 299 -26.96 14.48 -0.82
CA ALA A 299 -26.24 13.47 -1.59
C ALA A 299 -25.35 12.59 -0.70
N TYR A 300 -24.61 13.18 0.24
CA TYR A 300 -23.74 12.47 1.17
C TYR A 300 -24.53 11.48 2.04
N LYS A 301 -25.69 11.90 2.57
CA LYS A 301 -26.58 11.01 3.34
C LYS A 301 -27.14 9.86 2.50
N ALA A 302 -27.33 10.07 1.20
CA ALA A 302 -27.89 9.06 0.30
C ALA A 302 -26.86 8.03 -0.19
N GLY A 303 -25.60 8.41 -0.39
CA GLY A 303 -24.61 7.52 -1.01
C GLY A 303 -23.15 7.90 -0.80
N GLY A 304 -22.84 8.65 0.26
CA GLY A 304 -21.47 9.04 0.61
C GLY A 304 -20.84 10.02 -0.37
N ILE A 305 -19.50 10.05 -0.40
CA ILE A 305 -18.73 11.01 -1.22
C ILE A 305 -18.96 10.78 -2.72
N GLY A 306 -19.11 9.53 -3.17
CA GLY A 306 -19.39 9.29 -4.59
C GLY A 306 -20.73 9.88 -5.05
N ALA A 307 -21.73 9.93 -4.16
CA ALA A 307 -22.99 10.63 -4.45
C ALA A 307 -22.84 12.15 -4.46
N VAL A 308 -21.98 12.74 -3.62
CA VAL A 308 -21.63 14.17 -3.68
C VAL A 308 -20.97 14.50 -5.02
N ILE A 309 -19.97 13.71 -5.43
CA ILE A 309 -19.31 13.85 -6.73
C ILE A 309 -20.32 13.73 -7.88
N GLY A 310 -21.24 12.76 -7.79
CA GLY A 310 -22.32 12.62 -8.76
C GLY A 310 -23.24 13.83 -8.81
N ASN A 311 -23.64 14.38 -7.65
CA ASN A 311 -24.45 15.60 -7.59
C ASN A 311 -23.75 16.79 -8.26
N ILE A 312 -22.45 17.00 -7.98
CA ILE A 312 -21.64 18.06 -8.59
C ILE A 312 -21.64 17.92 -10.11
N LEU A 313 -21.26 16.75 -10.64
CA LEU A 313 -21.11 16.54 -12.07
C LEU A 313 -22.44 16.58 -12.81
N ILE A 314 -23.48 15.91 -12.30
CA ILE A 314 -24.78 15.80 -12.98
C ILE A 314 -25.49 17.15 -13.00
N THR A 315 -25.42 17.93 -11.92
CA THR A 315 -26.09 19.24 -11.87
C THR A 315 -25.44 20.24 -12.82
N ARG A 316 -24.11 20.16 -13.00
CA ARG A 316 -23.35 21.12 -13.83
C ARG A 316 -23.26 20.70 -15.30
N LEU A 317 -23.19 19.41 -15.58
CA LEU A 317 -22.85 18.87 -16.90
C LEU A 317 -23.92 17.92 -17.46
N GLY A 318 -25.01 17.67 -16.73
CA GLY A 318 -26.10 16.79 -17.16
C GLY A 318 -25.62 15.38 -17.49
N ASP A 319 -25.97 14.89 -18.68
CA ASP A 319 -25.60 13.55 -19.14
C ASP A 319 -24.11 13.39 -19.39
N PHE A 320 -23.40 14.45 -19.76
CA PHE A 320 -21.94 14.39 -19.84
C PHE A 320 -21.33 14.18 -18.45
N GLY A 321 -21.92 14.77 -17.40
CA GLY A 321 -21.54 14.53 -16.01
C GLY A 321 -21.69 13.06 -15.61
N ARG A 322 -22.75 12.38 -16.07
CA ARG A 322 -22.95 10.93 -15.86
C ARG A 322 -21.85 10.10 -16.52
N PHE A 323 -21.46 10.47 -17.75
CA PHE A 323 -20.35 9.81 -18.45
C PHE A 323 -19.01 9.98 -17.71
N VAL A 324 -18.70 11.20 -17.25
CA VAL A 324 -17.50 11.49 -16.45
C VAL A 324 -17.53 10.67 -15.14
N LEU A 325 -18.70 10.56 -14.51
CA LEU A 325 -18.86 9.78 -13.27
C LEU A 325 -18.62 8.27 -13.48
N VAL A 326 -18.97 7.71 -14.63
CA VAL A 326 -18.61 6.33 -14.99
C VAL A 326 -17.10 6.17 -15.11
N ILE A 327 -16.41 7.10 -15.77
CA ILE A 327 -14.93 7.08 -15.88
C ILE A 327 -14.30 7.14 -14.49
N LEU A 328 -14.77 8.05 -13.64
CA LEU A 328 -14.29 8.13 -12.25
C LEU A 328 -14.55 6.84 -11.49
N GLY A 329 -15.76 6.28 -11.58
CA GLY A 329 -16.10 5.00 -10.94
C GLY A 329 -15.16 3.85 -11.36
N LEU A 330 -14.79 3.79 -12.64
CA LEU A 330 -13.87 2.78 -13.18
C LEU A 330 -12.38 3.11 -12.95
N SER A 331 -12.04 4.30 -12.46
CA SER A 331 -10.64 4.70 -12.23
C SER A 331 -9.91 3.82 -11.21
N VAL A 332 -10.65 3.22 -10.27
CA VAL A 332 -10.09 2.36 -9.22
C VAL A 332 -9.75 0.97 -9.71
N LEU A 333 -10.12 0.62 -10.94
CA LEU A 333 -9.88 -0.72 -11.50
C LEU A 333 -8.40 -1.10 -11.48
N GLY A 334 -7.52 -0.15 -11.81
CA GLY A 334 -6.07 -0.34 -11.79
C GLY A 334 -5.53 -0.56 -10.39
N THR A 335 -6.04 0.21 -9.43
CA THR A 335 -5.65 0.09 -8.01
C THR A 335 -6.10 -1.23 -7.43
N CYS A 336 -7.39 -1.55 -7.50
CA CYS A 336 -7.94 -2.81 -6.99
C CYS A 336 -7.35 -4.02 -7.72
N GLY A 337 -7.11 -3.93 -9.03
CA GLY A 337 -6.44 -4.98 -9.79
C GLY A 337 -5.01 -5.24 -9.31
N ARG A 338 -4.24 -4.18 -9.02
CA ARG A 338 -2.89 -4.28 -8.45
C ARG A 338 -2.89 -4.85 -7.03
N ASP A 339 -3.91 -4.52 -6.24
CA ASP A 339 -4.03 -5.02 -4.88
C ASP A 339 -4.39 -6.51 -4.88
N ILE A 340 -5.34 -6.95 -5.71
CA ILE A 340 -5.64 -8.38 -5.93
C ILE A 340 -4.39 -9.11 -6.43
N TYR A 341 -3.66 -8.49 -7.36
CA TYR A 341 -2.39 -9.00 -7.86
C TYR A 341 -1.41 -9.24 -6.70
N SER A 342 -1.17 -8.24 -5.86
CA SER A 342 -0.21 -8.31 -4.75
C SER A 342 -0.66 -9.28 -3.64
N VAL A 343 -1.95 -9.29 -3.28
CA VAL A 343 -2.54 -10.24 -2.33
C VAL A 343 -2.31 -11.69 -2.78
N SER A 344 -2.49 -11.97 -4.08
CA SER A 344 -2.28 -13.31 -4.62
C SER A 344 -0.84 -13.82 -4.42
N PHE A 345 0.19 -12.95 -4.46
CA PHE A 345 1.57 -13.32 -4.15
C PHE A 345 1.79 -13.47 -2.65
N ASN A 346 1.30 -12.53 -1.85
CA ASN A 346 1.54 -12.53 -0.40
C ASN A 346 0.91 -13.76 0.28
N LEU A 347 -0.22 -14.27 -0.21
CA LEU A 347 -0.81 -15.53 0.28
C LEU A 347 0.17 -16.72 0.20
N THR A 348 1.03 -16.76 -0.82
CA THR A 348 2.06 -17.81 -0.95
C THR A 348 3.23 -17.63 0.02
N ALA A 349 3.42 -16.41 0.56
CA ALA A 349 4.37 -16.10 1.61
C ALA A 349 3.80 -16.40 3.01
N VAL A 350 2.49 -16.22 3.19
CA VAL A 350 1.75 -16.58 4.42
C VAL A 350 1.76 -18.08 4.64
N ALA A 351 1.35 -18.86 3.64
CA ALA A 351 1.24 -20.30 3.77
C ALA A 351 1.98 -20.99 2.61
N PRO A 352 3.14 -21.61 2.85
CA PRO A 352 3.92 -22.29 1.81
C PRO A 352 3.13 -23.36 1.04
N ILE A 353 2.10 -23.96 1.65
CA ILE A 353 1.22 -24.92 0.98
C ILE A 353 0.40 -24.28 -0.15
N LEU A 354 0.09 -22.99 -0.06
CA LEU A 354 -0.66 -22.25 -1.10
C LEU A 354 0.16 -22.04 -2.37
N ARG A 355 1.47 -22.28 -2.35
CA ARG A 355 2.30 -22.31 -3.58
C ARG A 355 1.87 -23.38 -4.58
N ARG A 356 1.17 -24.41 -4.11
CA ARG A 356 0.63 -25.49 -4.97
C ARG A 356 -0.74 -25.15 -5.55
N VAL A 357 -1.39 -24.09 -5.04
CA VAL A 357 -2.71 -23.68 -5.50
C VAL A 357 -2.55 -22.75 -6.69
N PRO A 358 -3.29 -22.96 -7.79
CA PRO A 358 -3.24 -22.06 -8.93
C PRO A 358 -3.62 -20.64 -8.54
N ARG A 359 -2.86 -19.67 -9.06
CA ARG A 359 -2.99 -18.26 -8.68
C ARG A 359 -4.39 -17.68 -8.88
N ILE A 360 -5.09 -18.10 -9.94
CA ILE A 360 -6.48 -17.67 -10.19
C ILE A 360 -7.39 -17.98 -8.99
N VAL A 361 -7.23 -19.15 -8.36
CA VAL A 361 -8.06 -19.58 -7.24
C VAL A 361 -7.82 -18.66 -6.05
N LEU A 362 -6.55 -18.32 -5.77
CA LEU A 362 -6.19 -17.38 -4.72
C LEU A 362 -6.75 -15.98 -4.98
N SER A 363 -6.67 -15.49 -6.22
CA SER A 363 -7.23 -14.20 -6.61
C SER A 363 -8.75 -14.15 -6.50
N VAL A 364 -9.46 -15.23 -6.89
CA VAL A 364 -10.93 -15.34 -6.77
C VAL A 364 -11.35 -15.33 -5.31
N VAL A 365 -10.69 -16.12 -4.45
CA VAL A 365 -10.99 -16.17 -3.01
C VAL A 365 -10.70 -14.81 -2.36
N ALA A 366 -9.57 -14.18 -2.66
CA ALA A 366 -9.25 -12.85 -2.18
C ALA A 366 -10.30 -11.81 -2.60
N THR A 367 -10.74 -11.86 -3.86
CA THR A 367 -11.79 -10.98 -4.40
C THR A 367 -13.12 -11.16 -3.66
N ALA A 368 -13.53 -12.41 -3.41
CA ALA A 368 -14.75 -12.70 -2.67
C ALA A 368 -14.70 -12.17 -1.23
N VAL A 369 -13.57 -12.34 -0.54
CA VAL A 369 -13.35 -11.80 0.81
C VAL A 369 -13.38 -10.27 0.81
N ILE A 370 -12.72 -9.62 -0.17
CA ILE A 370 -12.73 -8.16 -0.30
C ILE A 370 -14.16 -7.64 -0.52
N ILE A 371 -14.96 -8.28 -1.38
CA ILE A 371 -16.38 -7.91 -1.58
C ILE A 371 -17.16 -8.03 -0.27
N ALA A 372 -16.99 -9.15 0.45
CA ALA A 372 -17.69 -9.41 1.70
C ALA A 372 -17.39 -8.36 2.79
N VAL A 373 -16.15 -7.85 2.83
CA VAL A 373 -15.74 -6.79 3.76
C VAL A 373 -16.14 -5.40 3.26
N ALA A 374 -16.10 -5.15 1.96
CA ALA A 374 -16.40 -3.85 1.37
C ALA A 374 -17.88 -3.46 1.48
N ILE A 375 -18.80 -4.42 1.37
CA ILE A 375 -20.24 -4.17 1.50
C ILE A 375 -20.60 -3.50 2.85
N PRO A 376 -20.30 -4.08 4.03
CA PRO A 376 -20.60 -3.44 5.29
C PRO A 376 -19.78 -2.15 5.50
N ALA A 377 -18.50 -2.13 5.12
CA ALA A 377 -17.65 -0.94 5.25
C ALA A 377 -18.16 0.25 4.41
N SER A 378 -18.85 -0.01 3.29
CA SER A 378 -19.40 1.05 2.43
C SER A 378 -20.46 1.92 3.12
N ARG A 379 -21.14 1.38 4.14
CA ARG A 379 -22.21 2.05 4.89
C ARG A 379 -21.66 3.10 5.87
N SER A 380 -20.41 2.94 6.30
CA SER A 380 -19.73 3.80 7.27
C SER A 380 -18.33 4.16 6.78
N PHE A 381 -18.21 4.51 5.50
CA PHE A 381 -16.92 4.64 4.82
C PHE A 381 -15.90 5.48 5.59
N VAL A 382 -16.28 6.68 6.07
CA VAL A 382 -15.37 7.58 6.79
C VAL A 382 -14.82 6.92 8.06
N THR A 383 -15.69 6.42 8.94
CA THR A 383 -15.27 5.68 10.15
C THR A 383 -14.45 4.43 9.82
N SER A 384 -14.82 3.70 8.77
CA SER A 384 -14.10 2.50 8.35
C SER A 384 -12.69 2.83 7.84
N VAL A 385 -12.53 3.89 7.04
CA VAL A 385 -11.23 4.26 6.45
C VAL A 385 -10.31 4.93 7.47
N THR A 386 -10.83 5.74 8.40
CA THR A 386 -10.02 6.34 9.48
C THR A 386 -9.50 5.25 10.42
N ALA A 387 -10.37 4.35 10.89
CA ALA A 387 -9.95 3.24 11.75
C ALA A 387 -8.95 2.30 11.04
N PHE A 388 -9.21 1.96 9.78
CA PHE A 388 -8.32 1.12 8.98
C PHE A 388 -6.92 1.75 8.85
N LEU A 389 -6.83 3.01 8.41
CA LEU A 389 -5.55 3.68 8.18
C LEU A 389 -4.79 3.90 9.48
N SER A 390 -5.43 4.30 10.58
CA SER A 390 -4.73 4.47 11.87
C SER A 390 -4.13 3.14 12.37
N ILE A 391 -4.90 2.04 12.38
CA ILE A 391 -4.43 0.74 12.87
C ILE A 391 -3.25 0.20 12.05
N ILE A 392 -3.36 0.23 10.72
CA ILE A 392 -2.25 -0.23 9.86
C ILE A 392 -1.05 0.73 9.95
N GLY A 393 -1.28 2.02 10.24
CA GLY A 393 -0.24 3.01 10.50
C GLY A 393 0.60 2.63 11.70
N TYR A 394 -0.03 2.25 12.82
CA TYR A 394 0.70 1.79 14.01
C TYR A 394 1.52 0.53 13.71
N TYR A 395 0.91 -0.44 13.03
CA TYR A 395 1.62 -1.66 12.65
C TYR A 395 2.81 -1.37 11.74
N ALA A 396 2.60 -0.58 10.67
CA ALA A 396 3.64 -0.23 9.72
C ALA A 396 4.75 0.59 10.37
N GLY A 397 4.41 1.50 11.27
CA GLY A 397 5.38 2.25 12.09
C GLY A 397 6.32 1.30 12.82
N ALA A 398 5.79 0.32 13.55
CA ALA A 398 6.61 -0.65 14.27
C ALA A 398 7.40 -1.58 13.32
N SER A 399 6.73 -2.17 12.32
CA SER A 399 7.34 -3.20 11.46
C SER A 399 8.43 -2.65 10.54
N VAL A 400 8.18 -1.48 9.94
CA VAL A 400 9.13 -0.80 9.04
C VAL A 400 10.32 -0.27 9.83
N THR A 401 10.08 0.21 11.06
CA THR A 401 11.17 0.62 11.96
C THR A 401 12.08 -0.55 12.30
N CYS A 402 11.54 -1.71 12.66
CA CYS A 402 12.35 -2.92 12.88
C CYS A 402 13.16 -3.30 11.63
N PHE A 403 12.54 -3.30 10.45
CA PHE A 403 13.22 -3.63 9.20
C PHE A 403 14.36 -2.65 8.86
N LEU A 404 14.09 -1.34 8.91
CA LEU A 404 15.10 -0.32 8.64
C LEU A 404 16.22 -0.35 9.68
N THR A 405 15.91 -0.62 10.94
CA THR A 405 16.92 -0.77 12.00
C THR A 405 17.79 -1.99 11.75
N GLU A 406 17.19 -3.14 11.38
CA GLU A 406 17.95 -4.33 10.99
C GLU A 406 18.91 -4.02 9.84
N TYR A 407 18.41 -3.37 8.79
CA TYR A 407 19.18 -3.08 7.60
C TYR A 407 20.28 -2.04 7.84
N LEU A 408 19.96 -0.91 8.48
CA LEU A 408 20.89 0.21 8.66
C LEU A 408 21.84 0.00 9.84
N TRP A 409 21.35 -0.49 10.97
CA TRP A 409 22.14 -0.57 12.20
C TRP A 409 22.95 -1.86 12.30
N PHE A 410 22.30 -3.03 12.11
CA PHE A 410 22.94 -4.34 12.29
C PHE A 410 23.66 -4.80 11.02
N ARG A 411 23.05 -4.56 9.86
CA ARG A 411 23.59 -4.93 8.54
C ARG A 411 24.37 -3.79 7.87
N LYS A 412 24.51 -2.65 8.53
CA LYS A 412 25.34 -1.50 8.09
C LYS A 412 24.97 -0.95 6.70
N GLY A 413 23.74 -1.14 6.27
CA GLY A 413 23.26 -0.74 4.96
C GLY A 413 23.85 -1.56 3.80
N ASP A 414 24.52 -2.68 4.09
CA ASP A 414 25.17 -3.53 3.10
C ASP A 414 24.15 -4.49 2.43
N PRO A 415 23.88 -4.31 1.12
CA PRO A 415 22.96 -5.17 0.38
C PRO A 415 23.42 -6.63 0.31
N THR A 416 24.73 -6.91 0.38
CA THR A 416 25.27 -8.27 0.29
C THR A 416 24.94 -9.10 1.52
N SER A 417 24.62 -8.45 2.65
CA SER A 417 24.16 -9.12 3.87
C SER A 417 22.80 -9.79 3.70
N LEU A 418 22.00 -9.37 2.71
CA LEU A 418 20.70 -9.94 2.35
C LEU A 418 20.88 -11.05 1.30
N ASP A 419 21.70 -12.07 1.62
CA ASP A 419 22.09 -13.13 0.68
C ASP A 419 20.89 -13.91 0.11
N PRO A 420 20.54 -13.72 -1.17
CA PRO A 420 19.37 -14.36 -1.77
C PRO A 420 19.38 -15.88 -1.70
N LYS A 421 20.52 -16.56 -1.47
CA LYS A 421 20.61 -18.02 -1.38
C LYS A 421 19.96 -18.58 -0.11
N ILE A 422 19.97 -17.83 0.99
CA ILE A 422 19.45 -18.29 2.28
C ILE A 422 18.00 -17.88 2.54
N TRP A 423 17.34 -17.21 1.58
CA TRP A 423 16.00 -16.62 1.72
C TRP A 423 14.90 -17.58 2.26
N ASN A 424 15.08 -18.89 2.08
CA ASN A 424 14.13 -19.92 2.51
C ASN A 424 14.70 -20.89 3.59
N ASN A 425 15.90 -20.64 4.11
CA ASN A 425 16.56 -21.48 5.10
C ASN A 425 16.35 -20.93 6.53
N SER A 426 15.50 -21.56 7.33
CA SER A 426 15.19 -21.11 8.70
C SER A 426 16.38 -21.17 9.65
N ARG A 427 17.35 -22.05 9.41
CA ARG A 427 18.55 -22.15 10.26
C ARG A 427 19.54 -21.04 9.95
N ALA A 428 19.62 -20.61 8.69
CA ALA A 428 20.51 -19.54 8.27
C ALA A 428 19.94 -18.14 8.61
N LEU A 429 18.63 -17.96 8.49
CA LEU A 429 17.94 -16.71 8.79
C LEU A 429 17.90 -16.38 10.30
N PRO A 430 17.60 -15.11 10.65
CA PRO A 430 17.26 -14.73 12.02
C PRO A 430 16.08 -15.52 12.57
N THR A 431 15.98 -15.62 13.91
CA THR A 431 14.80 -16.27 14.52
C THR A 431 13.52 -15.47 14.27
N GLY A 432 13.66 -14.14 14.19
CA GLY A 432 12.54 -13.21 14.10
C GLY A 432 11.86 -12.89 15.42
N LEU A 433 12.27 -13.54 16.52
CA LEU A 433 11.68 -13.31 17.84
C LEU A 433 11.99 -11.93 18.37
N SER A 434 13.17 -11.38 18.05
CA SER A 434 13.54 -10.00 18.36
C SER A 434 12.57 -9.01 17.72
N ALA A 435 12.35 -9.11 16.41
CA ALA A 435 11.40 -8.25 15.69
C ALA A 435 9.96 -8.40 16.20
N LEU A 436 9.51 -9.65 16.40
CA LEU A 436 8.18 -9.92 16.90
C LEU A 436 7.97 -9.34 18.31
N ALA A 437 8.92 -9.56 19.23
CA ALA A 437 8.87 -9.01 20.58
C ALA A 437 8.86 -7.48 20.56
N SER A 438 9.67 -6.83 19.71
CA SER A 438 9.68 -5.37 19.60
C SER A 438 8.36 -4.81 19.11
N VAL A 439 7.72 -5.46 18.12
CA VAL A 439 6.38 -5.08 17.66
C VAL A 439 5.35 -5.27 18.77
N LEU A 440 5.36 -6.39 19.49
CA LEU A 440 4.42 -6.64 20.58
C LEU A 440 4.60 -5.68 21.77
N ILE A 441 5.85 -5.36 22.12
CA ILE A 441 6.17 -4.35 23.15
C ILE A 441 5.66 -2.99 22.69
N ALA A 442 5.86 -2.60 21.43
CA ALA A 442 5.30 -1.37 20.90
C ALA A 442 3.76 -1.35 21.02
N TRP A 443 3.08 -2.47 20.73
CA TRP A 443 1.63 -2.58 20.90
C TRP A 443 1.14 -2.36 22.34
N ALA A 444 1.94 -2.74 23.34
CA ALA A 444 1.63 -2.44 24.74
C ALA A 444 1.56 -0.93 25.05
N PHE A 445 2.25 -0.09 24.26
CA PHE A 445 2.20 1.37 24.34
C PHE A 445 1.24 2.00 23.33
N ILE A 446 1.06 1.39 22.15
CA ILE A 446 0.09 1.83 21.14
C ILE A 446 -1.32 1.77 21.71
N ILE A 447 -1.72 0.64 22.33
CA ILE A 447 -3.09 0.47 22.83
C ILE A 447 -3.48 1.60 23.80
N PRO A 448 -2.73 1.93 24.86
CA PRO A 448 -3.13 3.02 25.74
C PRO A 448 -3.05 4.42 25.11
N SER A 449 -2.37 4.60 23.97
CA SER A 449 -2.12 5.89 23.32
C SER A 449 -2.87 6.12 22.01
N MET A 450 -3.57 5.11 21.48
CA MET A 450 -4.35 5.24 20.26
C MET A 450 -5.73 5.86 20.51
N ARG A 451 -6.22 6.61 19.52
CA ARG A 451 -7.58 7.13 19.48
C ARG A 451 -8.27 6.71 18.18
N ALA A 452 -9.32 5.92 18.32
CA ALA A 452 -10.21 5.52 17.23
C ALA A 452 -11.67 5.69 17.67
N ASP A 453 -12.59 5.75 16.71
CA ASP A 453 -14.03 5.94 16.99
C ASP A 453 -14.60 4.90 17.98
N TRP A 454 -14.06 3.67 17.96
CA TRP A 454 -14.49 2.56 18.80
C TRP A 454 -13.69 2.39 20.10
N TYR A 455 -12.56 3.09 20.24
CA TYR A 455 -11.70 2.99 21.42
C TYR A 455 -10.79 4.20 21.56
N THR A 456 -10.80 4.80 22.75
CA THR A 456 -9.82 5.83 23.15
C THR A 456 -9.03 5.32 24.33
N GLY A 457 -7.70 5.26 24.19
CA GLY A 457 -6.82 4.85 25.27
C GLY A 457 -6.63 5.95 26.34
N PRO A 458 -6.27 5.60 27.58
CA PRO A 458 -6.14 6.55 28.69
C PRO A 458 -5.06 7.64 28.48
N ILE A 459 -4.02 7.37 27.68
CA ILE A 459 -3.03 8.39 27.27
C ILE A 459 -3.64 9.26 26.17
N ALA A 460 -4.39 8.65 25.26
CA ALA A 460 -5.00 9.32 24.13
C ALA A 460 -6.11 10.30 24.52
N GLU A 461 -6.81 10.06 25.64
CA GLU A 461 -7.78 11.01 26.22
C GLU A 461 -7.16 12.39 26.49
N LYS A 462 -5.88 12.41 26.86
CA LYS A 462 -5.15 13.64 27.21
C LYS A 462 -4.39 14.22 26.02
N THR A 463 -3.76 13.35 25.23
CA THR A 463 -2.74 13.75 24.25
C THR A 463 -3.23 13.72 22.80
N GLY A 464 -4.30 12.99 22.51
CA GLY A 464 -4.65 12.59 21.15
C GLY A 464 -4.00 11.28 20.73
N ASP A 465 -4.06 10.98 19.44
CA ASP A 465 -3.56 9.72 18.91
C ASP A 465 -2.03 9.69 18.79
N LEU A 466 -1.33 9.15 19.80
CA LEU A 466 0.12 8.96 19.78
C LEU A 466 0.54 7.54 19.36
N GLY A 467 -0.39 6.74 18.83
CA GLY A 467 -0.14 5.34 18.52
C GLY A 467 1.03 5.16 17.55
N PHE A 468 1.15 6.02 16.52
CA PHE A 468 2.21 5.90 15.53
C PHE A 468 3.59 6.26 16.09
N GLU A 469 3.69 7.32 16.89
CA GLU A 469 4.95 7.78 17.50
C GLU A 469 5.48 6.72 18.46
N PHE A 470 4.62 6.17 19.31
CA PHE A 470 5.00 5.05 20.19
C PHE A 470 5.37 3.82 19.37
N ALA A 471 4.68 3.53 18.27
CA ALA A 471 5.03 2.42 17.39
C ALA A 471 6.47 2.53 16.89
N VAL A 472 6.89 3.72 16.43
CA VAL A 472 8.24 3.96 15.92
C VAL A 472 9.27 3.95 17.05
N VAL A 473 9.09 4.79 18.08
CA VAL A 473 10.11 4.99 19.12
C VAL A 473 10.30 3.72 19.95
N VAL A 474 9.22 3.08 20.38
CA VAL A 474 9.31 1.88 21.23
C VAL A 474 9.83 0.70 20.42
N ALA A 475 9.38 0.51 19.18
CA ALA A 475 9.91 -0.58 18.34
C ALA A 475 11.40 -0.39 18.07
N PHE A 476 11.87 0.83 17.81
CA PHE A 476 13.30 1.12 17.62
C PHE A 476 14.13 0.73 18.84
N LEU A 477 13.75 1.25 20.02
CA LEU A 477 14.47 1.00 21.27
C LEU A 477 14.45 -0.48 21.64
N ALA A 478 13.27 -1.11 21.62
CA ALA A 478 13.12 -2.52 21.92
C ALA A 478 13.90 -3.39 20.93
N TYR A 479 13.88 -3.06 19.63
CA TYR A 479 14.55 -3.86 18.61
C TYR A 479 16.06 -3.80 18.77
N ILE A 480 16.66 -2.62 18.96
CA ILE A 480 18.10 -2.51 19.20
C ILE A 480 18.53 -3.36 20.39
N SER A 481 17.82 -3.28 21.52
CA SER A 481 18.19 -4.00 22.73
C SER A 481 18.04 -5.52 22.57
N ILE A 482 16.87 -5.98 22.11
CA ILE A 482 16.56 -7.42 22.02
C ILE A 482 17.38 -8.07 20.90
N ARG A 483 17.54 -7.40 19.76
CA ARG A 483 18.34 -7.91 18.64
C ARG A 483 19.82 -8.00 18.98
N SER A 484 20.37 -7.03 19.71
CA SER A 484 21.76 -7.10 20.18
C SER A 484 21.99 -8.30 21.11
N LEU A 485 21.03 -8.58 22.00
CA LEU A 485 21.08 -9.76 22.86
C LEU A 485 20.96 -11.07 22.05
N GLU A 486 20.05 -11.13 21.08
CA GLU A 486 19.90 -12.29 20.19
C GLU A 486 21.21 -12.61 19.45
N ILE A 487 21.86 -11.58 18.88
CA ILE A 487 23.13 -11.72 18.17
C ILE A 487 24.23 -12.22 19.12
N LYS A 488 24.31 -11.66 20.34
CA LYS A 488 25.28 -12.10 21.35
C LYS A 488 25.09 -13.57 21.74
N ILE A 489 23.85 -14.02 21.87
CA ILE A 489 23.52 -15.42 22.23
C ILE A 489 23.79 -16.36 21.04
N ARG A 490 23.45 -15.96 19.82
CA ARG A 490 23.58 -16.82 18.63
C ARG A 490 24.95 -16.79 17.96
N GLY A 491 25.76 -15.77 18.25
CA GLY A 491 27.09 -15.56 17.65
C GLY A 491 27.06 -15.16 16.18
N ARG A 492 25.89 -14.78 15.64
CA ARG A 492 25.69 -14.36 14.24
C ARG A 492 24.42 -13.54 14.08
N LEU A 493 24.30 -12.86 12.94
CA LEU A 493 23.08 -12.16 12.51
C LEU A 493 21.92 -13.16 12.29
#